data_AF-A0A917BMK6-F1
#
_entry.id   AF-A0A917BMK6-F1
#
_cell.length_a   1.000
_cell.length_b   1.000
_cell.length_c   1.000
_cell.angle_alpha   90.00
_cell.angle_beta   90.00
_cell.angle_gamma   90.00
#
_symmetry.space_group_name_H-M   'P 1'
#
loop_
_entity.id
_entity.type
_entity.pdbx_description
1 polymer ?
#
loop_
_entity_poly.entity_id
_entity_poly.type
_entity_poly.pdbx_seq_one_letter_code
_entity_poly.pdbx_strand_id
1 'polypeptide(L)'
;MASEEQLVMLTRPRLARIGGVSERRLDYWEKTGLVASTVDDRLSGSRRIRLYDFTDAMTAMVLASLRQNVSLQHVRQIVAHLRSLDFGVTEVRFALAGNRVHFQLPDGTWSDAADPGQIAISEVLDLRPLRAAVLGAGARAEEHRGQIERRRGVHGSKPVIAGTRVPVKTVQAFLERGRSAAEIIESYPALTPDDVEAVRGLASA
;
A
#
# COMPACT_ATOMS: atom_id res chain seq x y z
N MET A 1 7.25 -0.31 -15.60
CA MET A 1 6.07 -0.69 -14.80
C MET A 1 6.43 -1.42 -13.50
N ALA A 2 7.42 -2.33 -13.48
CA ALA A 2 7.86 -2.99 -12.24
C ALA A 2 8.48 -2.05 -11.18
N SER A 3 8.96 -0.87 -11.58
CA SER A 3 9.67 0.08 -10.70
C SER A 3 8.76 0.90 -9.77
N GLU A 4 7.49 1.13 -10.12
CA GLU A 4 6.55 1.84 -9.22
C GLU A 4 6.00 0.94 -8.10
N GLU A 5 5.88 -0.36 -8.36
CA GLU A 5 5.43 -1.35 -7.38
C GLU A 5 6.47 -1.56 -6.26
N GLN A 6 7.75 -1.35 -6.56
CA GLN A 6 8.87 -1.59 -5.64
C GLN A 6 9.00 -0.60 -4.47
N LEU A 7 8.30 0.54 -4.49
CA LEU A 7 8.46 1.59 -3.45
C LEU A 7 7.24 1.79 -2.55
N VAL A 8 6.18 1.01 -2.70
CA VAL A 8 4.98 1.18 -1.86
C VAL A 8 5.18 0.50 -0.51
N MET A 9 5.21 1.30 0.55
CA MET A 9 5.16 0.84 1.93
C MET A 9 4.05 1.57 2.66
N LEU A 10 3.03 0.84 3.07
CA LEU A 10 1.87 1.38 3.76
C LEU A 10 1.92 1.06 5.24
N THR A 11 1.50 2.01 6.07
CA THR A 11 1.25 1.75 7.49
C THR A 11 -0.13 1.14 7.68
N ARG A 12 -0.34 0.41 8.78
CA ARG A 12 -1.66 -0.16 9.12
C ARG A 12 -2.81 0.86 9.04
N PRO A 13 -2.72 2.08 9.62
CA PRO A 13 -3.80 3.07 9.50
C PRO A 13 -4.06 3.49 8.05
N ARG A 14 -3.01 3.63 7.23
CA ARG A 14 -3.15 4.02 5.82
C ARG A 14 -3.80 2.90 5.00
N LEU A 15 -3.38 1.65 5.21
CA LEU A 15 -3.96 0.47 4.56
C LEU A 15 -5.44 0.29 4.95
N ALA A 16 -5.75 0.43 6.24
CA ALA A 16 -7.12 0.33 6.75
C ALA A 16 -8.04 1.35 6.08
N ARG A 17 -7.57 2.60 5.99
CA ARG A 17 -8.29 3.70 5.35
C ARG A 17 -8.57 3.44 3.87
N ILE A 18 -7.58 3.02 3.08
CA ILE A 18 -7.80 2.79 1.64
C ILE A 18 -8.65 1.54 1.37
N GLY A 19 -8.54 0.52 2.22
CA GLY A 19 -9.35 -0.69 2.11
C GLY A 19 -10.77 -0.56 2.64
N GLY A 20 -11.14 0.59 3.21
CA GLY A 20 -12.46 0.76 3.84
C GLY A 20 -12.70 -0.23 4.98
N VAL A 21 -11.64 -0.65 5.68
CA VAL A 21 -11.70 -1.61 6.79
C VAL A 21 -11.19 -0.98 8.08
N SER A 22 -11.61 -1.51 9.23
CA SER A 22 -11.05 -1.05 10.51
C SER A 22 -9.63 -1.59 10.71
N GLU A 23 -8.79 -0.84 11.45
CA GLU A 23 -7.46 -1.33 11.84
C GLU A 23 -7.53 -2.66 12.60
N ARG A 24 -8.58 -2.86 13.41
CA ARG A 24 -8.83 -4.12 14.11
C ARG A 24 -9.06 -5.29 13.15
N ARG A 25 -9.69 -5.05 11.99
CA ARG A 25 -9.89 -6.08 10.96
C ARG A 25 -8.56 -6.47 10.33
N LEU A 26 -7.68 -5.51 10.06
CA LEU A 26 -6.31 -5.81 9.62
C LEU A 26 -5.53 -6.58 10.69
N ASP A 27 -5.58 -6.15 11.95
CA ASP A 27 -4.92 -6.87 13.06
C ASP A 27 -5.42 -8.32 13.19
N TYR A 28 -6.70 -8.54 12.94
CA TYR A 28 -7.28 -9.88 12.92
C TYR A 28 -6.75 -10.72 11.74
N TRP A 29 -6.68 -10.13 10.54
CA TRP A 29 -6.13 -10.81 9.37
C TRP A 29 -4.65 -11.15 9.54
N GLU A 30 -3.86 -10.25 10.12
CA GLU A 30 -2.48 -10.49 10.57
C GLU A 30 -2.40 -11.67 11.54
N LYS A 31 -3.19 -11.62 12.64
CA LYS A 31 -3.19 -12.67 13.66
C LYS A 31 -3.60 -14.04 13.10
N THR A 32 -4.46 -14.06 12.08
CA THR A 32 -4.92 -15.29 11.43
C THR A 32 -4.10 -15.67 10.20
N GLY A 33 -3.04 -14.92 9.89
CA GLY A 33 -2.17 -15.16 8.76
C GLY A 33 -2.87 -15.03 7.41
N LEU A 34 -3.97 -14.27 7.30
CA LEU A 34 -4.63 -13.95 6.03
C LEU A 34 -3.89 -12.84 5.26
N VAL A 35 -3.31 -11.91 5.99
CA VAL A 35 -2.37 -10.89 5.51
C VAL A 35 -1.15 -10.99 6.42
N ALA A 36 0.03 -10.75 5.89
CA ALA A 36 1.25 -10.60 6.68
C ALA A 36 1.88 -9.25 6.32
N SER A 37 2.55 -8.60 7.26
CA SER A 37 3.35 -7.41 6.97
C SER A 37 4.77 -7.84 6.62
N THR A 38 5.29 -7.34 5.50
CA THR A 38 6.69 -7.54 5.11
C THR A 38 7.67 -6.96 6.13
N VAL A 39 7.29 -5.89 6.84
CA VAL A 39 8.07 -5.36 7.98
C VAL A 39 7.24 -5.44 9.25
N ASP A 40 7.68 -6.22 10.24
CA ASP A 40 7.17 -6.22 11.63
C ASP A 40 8.36 -6.07 12.59
N ASP A 41 8.76 -4.84 12.86
CA ASP A 41 9.92 -4.53 13.70
C ASP A 41 9.51 -3.85 15.02
N ARG A 42 10.30 -4.07 16.06
CA ARG A 42 10.18 -3.38 17.35
C ARG A 42 11.18 -2.24 17.40
N LEU A 43 10.70 -1.01 17.27
CA LEU A 43 11.52 0.14 17.62
C LEU A 43 11.75 0.21 19.13
N SER A 44 12.85 0.88 19.52
CA SER A 44 13.19 1.19 20.91
C SER A 44 11.96 1.66 21.70
N GLY A 45 11.69 0.98 22.83
CA GLY A 45 10.54 1.22 23.70
C GLY A 45 9.21 0.75 23.10
N SER A 46 8.86 -0.53 23.27
CA SER A 46 7.54 -1.17 23.08
C SER A 46 6.74 -0.88 21.78
N ARG A 47 7.24 -0.07 20.84
CA ARG A 47 6.49 0.39 19.68
C ARG A 47 6.80 -0.49 18.48
N ARG A 48 5.89 -1.44 18.21
CA ARG A 48 5.92 -2.20 16.96
C ARG A 48 5.54 -1.31 15.77
N ILE A 49 6.33 -1.37 14.70
CA ILE A 49 6.00 -0.81 13.40
C ILE A 49 5.67 -1.97 12.48
N ARG A 50 4.50 -1.89 11.85
CA ARG A 50 4.12 -2.75 10.73
C ARG A 50 4.07 -1.94 9.44
N LEU A 51 4.79 -2.40 8.43
CA LEU A 51 4.70 -1.89 7.06
C LEU A 51 4.29 -3.02 6.12
N TYR A 52 3.39 -2.68 5.23
CA TYR A 52 2.80 -3.56 4.23
C TYR A 52 3.32 -3.12 2.88
N ASP A 53 3.95 -4.03 2.15
CA ASP A 53 4.37 -3.74 0.79
C ASP A 53 3.16 -3.73 -0.17
N PHE A 54 3.43 -3.60 -1.48
CA PHE A 54 2.38 -3.62 -2.49
C PHE A 54 1.55 -4.91 -2.48
N THR A 55 2.20 -6.07 -2.34
CA THR A 55 1.55 -7.39 -2.35
C THR A 55 0.69 -7.59 -1.12
N ASP A 56 1.20 -7.20 0.05
CA ASP A 56 0.47 -7.24 1.32
C ASP A 56 -0.77 -6.34 1.26
N ALA A 57 -0.60 -5.12 0.74
CA ALA A 57 -1.67 -4.16 0.60
C ALA A 57 -2.74 -4.68 -0.38
N MET A 58 -2.34 -5.17 -1.55
CA MET A 58 -3.25 -5.76 -2.53
C MET A 58 -4.00 -6.96 -1.95
N THR A 59 -3.32 -7.83 -1.19
CA THR A 59 -3.96 -8.95 -0.48
C THR A 59 -5.06 -8.44 0.44
N ALA A 60 -4.77 -7.43 1.28
CA ALA A 60 -5.77 -6.84 2.16
C ALA A 60 -6.94 -6.21 1.39
N MET A 61 -6.68 -5.53 0.27
CA MET A 61 -7.72 -4.93 -0.58
C MET A 61 -8.63 -6.00 -1.21
N VAL A 62 -8.06 -7.09 -1.73
CA VAL A 62 -8.82 -8.21 -2.29
C VAL A 62 -9.70 -8.86 -1.22
N LEU A 63 -9.13 -9.14 -0.04
CA LEU A 63 -9.89 -9.68 1.08
C LEU A 63 -11.02 -8.74 1.50
N ALA A 64 -10.79 -7.43 1.52
CA ALA A 64 -11.81 -6.44 1.83
C ALA A 64 -12.97 -6.49 0.82
N SER A 65 -12.67 -6.54 -0.48
CA SER A 65 -13.67 -6.62 -1.54
C SER A 65 -14.47 -7.92 -1.48
N LEU A 66 -13.81 -9.09 -1.37
CA LEU A 66 -14.50 -10.37 -1.25
C LEU A 66 -15.42 -10.40 -0.03
N ARG A 67 -14.98 -9.83 1.10
CA ARG A 67 -15.74 -9.82 2.36
C ARG A 67 -17.00 -8.96 2.35
N GLN A 68 -17.24 -8.16 1.31
CA GLN A 68 -18.51 -7.45 1.13
C GLN A 68 -19.67 -8.41 0.87
N ASN A 69 -19.43 -9.47 0.08
CA ASN A 69 -20.47 -10.39 -0.38
C ASN A 69 -20.27 -11.84 0.10
N VAL A 70 -19.07 -12.19 0.58
CA VAL A 70 -18.65 -13.57 0.84
C VAL A 70 -18.27 -13.73 2.30
N SER A 71 -18.66 -14.84 2.94
CA SER A 71 -18.37 -15.12 4.36
C SER A 71 -16.87 -15.21 4.65
N LEU A 72 -16.46 -14.94 5.90
CA LEU A 72 -15.04 -14.97 6.28
C LEU A 72 -14.46 -16.38 6.23
N GLN A 73 -15.29 -17.38 6.54
CA GLN A 73 -14.92 -18.77 6.45
C GLN A 73 -14.65 -19.17 5.00
N HIS A 74 -15.50 -18.74 4.06
CA HIS A 74 -15.29 -19.02 2.65
C HIS A 74 -14.03 -18.32 2.13
N VAL A 75 -13.81 -17.06 2.48
CA VAL A 75 -12.56 -16.36 2.15
C VAL A 75 -11.32 -17.10 2.68
N ARG A 76 -11.35 -17.63 3.92
CA ARG A 76 -10.24 -18.44 4.44
C ARG A 76 -10.02 -19.73 3.66
N GLN A 77 -11.09 -20.41 3.24
CA GLN A 77 -11.00 -21.63 2.44
C GLN A 77 -10.34 -21.34 1.09
N ILE A 78 -10.73 -20.25 0.42
CA ILE A 78 -10.14 -19.82 -0.86
C ILE A 78 -8.66 -19.51 -0.69
N VAL A 79 -8.30 -18.72 0.34
CA VAL A 79 -6.89 -18.37 0.59
C VAL A 79 -6.06 -19.62 0.91
N ALA A 80 -6.59 -20.56 1.69
CA ALA A 80 -5.90 -21.82 1.98
C ALA A 80 -5.73 -22.68 0.72
N HIS A 81 -6.75 -22.72 -0.15
CA HIS A 81 -6.69 -23.45 -1.41
C HIS A 81 -5.64 -22.84 -2.35
N LEU A 82 -5.65 -21.51 -2.54
CA LEU A 82 -4.64 -20.81 -3.35
C LEU A 82 -3.22 -21.09 -2.85
N ARG A 83 -3.00 -21.04 -1.53
CA ARG A 83 -1.70 -21.38 -0.94
C ARG A 83 -1.29 -22.83 -1.19
N SER A 84 -2.24 -23.78 -1.17
CA SER A 84 -1.94 -25.19 -1.48
C SER A 84 -1.55 -25.43 -2.94
N LEU A 85 -1.87 -24.46 -3.82
CA LEU A 85 -1.50 -24.44 -5.23
C LEU A 85 -0.30 -23.52 -5.51
N ASP A 86 0.36 -23.01 -4.47
CA ASP A 86 1.46 -22.03 -4.55
C ASP A 86 1.10 -20.71 -5.25
N PHE A 87 -0.16 -20.28 -5.18
CA PHE A 87 -0.62 -18.98 -5.69
C PHE A 87 -1.02 -18.01 -4.58
N GLY A 88 -0.69 -16.74 -4.78
CA GLY A 88 -1.21 -15.60 -4.03
C GLY A 88 -2.57 -15.12 -4.53
N VAL A 89 -3.30 -14.41 -3.67
CA VAL A 89 -4.62 -13.84 -4.03
C VAL A 89 -4.53 -12.79 -5.14
N THR A 90 -3.37 -12.21 -5.38
CA THR A 90 -3.16 -11.18 -6.41
C THR A 90 -2.82 -11.75 -7.79
N GLU A 91 -2.57 -13.06 -7.86
CA GLU A 91 -2.12 -13.76 -9.07
C GLU A 91 -3.27 -14.41 -9.85
N VAL A 92 -4.47 -14.42 -9.27
CA VAL A 92 -5.65 -15.09 -9.83
C VAL A 92 -6.76 -14.09 -10.16
N ARG A 93 -7.68 -14.51 -11.03
CA ARG A 93 -8.92 -13.75 -11.32
C ARG A 93 -10.05 -14.33 -10.48
N PHE A 94 -10.81 -13.49 -9.79
CA PHE A 94 -11.98 -13.97 -9.03
C PHE A 94 -13.28 -13.73 -9.80
N ALA A 95 -14.16 -14.72 -9.81
CA ALA A 95 -15.55 -14.61 -10.24
C ALA A 95 -16.48 -14.86 -9.05
N LEU A 96 -17.48 -14.00 -8.91
CA LEU A 96 -18.48 -14.05 -7.86
C LEU A 96 -19.79 -14.59 -8.44
N ALA A 97 -20.39 -15.55 -7.72
CA ALA A 97 -21.71 -16.10 -7.99
C ALA A 97 -22.51 -16.10 -6.69
N GLY A 98 -23.20 -14.99 -6.41
CA GLY A 98 -23.85 -14.76 -5.12
C GLY A 98 -22.86 -14.71 -3.96
N ASN A 99 -22.94 -15.68 -3.04
CA ASN A 99 -22.03 -15.80 -1.89
C ASN A 99 -20.83 -16.75 -2.15
N ARG A 100 -20.70 -17.24 -3.39
CA ARG A 100 -19.61 -18.12 -3.81
C ARG A 100 -18.57 -17.35 -4.62
N VAL A 101 -17.32 -17.80 -4.49
CA VAL A 101 -16.19 -17.27 -5.25
C VAL A 101 -15.54 -18.43 -5.97
N HIS A 102 -15.33 -18.24 -7.25
CA HIS A 102 -14.48 -19.08 -8.09
C HIS A 102 -13.23 -18.28 -8.41
N PHE A 103 -12.11 -18.95 -8.66
CA PHE A 103 -10.92 -18.28 -9.15
C PHE A 103 -10.35 -18.98 -10.37
N GLN A 104 -9.76 -18.19 -11.26
CA GLN A 104 -9.04 -18.65 -12.43
C GLN A 104 -7.54 -18.46 -12.20
N LEU A 105 -6.78 -19.53 -12.37
CA LEU A 105 -5.34 -19.55 -12.33
C LEU A 105 -4.74 -18.84 -13.56
N PRO A 106 -3.44 -18.46 -13.53
CA PRO A 106 -2.79 -17.77 -14.66
C PRO A 106 -2.80 -18.56 -15.98
N ASP A 107 -2.86 -19.88 -15.91
CA ASP A 107 -2.96 -20.79 -17.07
C ASP A 107 -4.37 -20.85 -17.69
N GLY A 108 -5.35 -20.18 -17.08
CA GLY A 108 -6.74 -20.15 -17.51
C GLY A 108 -7.63 -21.20 -16.84
N THR A 109 -7.08 -22.07 -15.98
CA THR A 109 -7.82 -23.13 -15.29
C THR A 109 -8.68 -22.55 -14.17
N TRP A 110 -9.95 -22.97 -14.06
CA TRP A 110 -10.85 -22.57 -12.97
C TRP A 110 -10.77 -23.54 -11.79
N SER A 111 -10.89 -22.99 -10.57
CA SER A 111 -10.74 -23.71 -9.30
C SER A 111 -11.78 -24.80 -9.04
N ASP A 112 -12.92 -24.72 -9.73
CA ASP A 112 -13.98 -25.73 -9.69
C ASP A 112 -14.08 -26.37 -11.07
N ALA A 113 -14.04 -27.70 -11.11
CA ALA A 113 -14.32 -28.51 -12.30
C ALA A 113 -15.80 -28.45 -12.76
N ALA A 114 -16.55 -27.42 -12.34
CA ALA A 114 -17.83 -27.12 -12.94
C ALA A 114 -17.55 -26.52 -14.32
N ASP A 115 -18.08 -27.18 -15.35
CA ASP A 115 -18.00 -26.74 -16.74
C ASP A 115 -18.26 -25.21 -16.80
N PRO A 116 -17.35 -24.39 -17.36
CA PRO A 116 -17.48 -22.94 -17.41
C PRO A 116 -18.85 -22.46 -17.95
N GLY A 117 -19.54 -23.30 -18.72
CA GLY A 117 -20.90 -23.05 -19.23
C GLY A 117 -22.04 -23.14 -18.20
N GLN A 118 -21.81 -23.65 -16.98
CA GLN A 118 -22.84 -23.79 -15.93
C GLN A 118 -22.67 -22.83 -14.74
N ILE A 119 -21.56 -22.10 -14.67
CA ILE A 119 -21.36 -21.11 -13.61
C ILE A 119 -22.06 -19.82 -14.04
N ALA A 120 -23.15 -19.47 -13.35
CA ALA A 120 -23.76 -18.15 -13.47
C ALA A 120 -22.85 -17.11 -12.81
N ILE A 121 -21.77 -16.73 -13.51
CA ILE A 121 -20.86 -15.67 -13.09
C ILE A 121 -21.62 -14.35 -13.19
N SER A 122 -21.98 -13.78 -12.03
CA SER A 122 -22.68 -12.50 -11.97
C SER A 122 -21.71 -11.33 -12.03
N GLU A 123 -20.47 -11.51 -11.54
CA GLU A 123 -19.49 -10.43 -11.41
C GLU A 123 -18.06 -10.99 -11.42
N VAL A 124 -17.14 -10.29 -12.08
CA VAL A 124 -15.69 -10.57 -12.01
C VAL A 124 -15.04 -9.46 -11.19
N LEU A 125 -14.25 -9.82 -10.17
CA LEU A 125 -13.56 -8.84 -9.34
C LEU A 125 -12.43 -8.18 -10.15
N ASP A 126 -12.61 -6.90 -10.49
CA ASP A 126 -11.58 -6.11 -11.15
C ASP A 126 -10.54 -5.63 -10.14
N LEU A 127 -9.29 -6.08 -10.30
CA LEU A 127 -8.18 -5.70 -9.45
C LEU A 127 -7.56 -4.34 -9.82
N ARG A 128 -7.87 -3.78 -11.01
CA ARG A 128 -7.27 -2.53 -11.49
C ARG A 128 -7.57 -1.33 -10.58
N PRO A 129 -8.81 -1.11 -10.10
CA PRO A 129 -9.10 -0.03 -9.16
C PRO A 129 -8.40 -0.21 -7.82
N LEU A 130 -8.28 -1.45 -7.34
CA LEU A 130 -7.58 -1.76 -6.08
C LEU A 130 -6.08 -1.45 -6.21
N ARG A 131 -5.48 -1.85 -7.33
CA ARG A 131 -4.09 -1.53 -7.67
C ARG A 131 -3.86 -0.02 -7.72
N ALA A 132 -4.72 0.72 -8.41
CA ALA A 132 -4.62 2.18 -8.47
C ALA A 132 -4.73 2.83 -7.08
N ALA A 133 -5.61 2.32 -6.22
CA ALA A 133 -5.74 2.80 -4.84
C ALA A 133 -4.49 2.54 -4.00
N VAL A 134 -3.86 1.37 -4.13
CA VAL A 134 -2.61 1.03 -3.40
C VAL A 134 -1.45 1.90 -3.89
N LEU A 135 -1.27 2.03 -5.21
CA LEU A 135 -0.21 2.88 -5.78
C LEU A 135 -0.39 4.35 -5.39
N GLY A 136 -1.61 4.89 -5.52
CA GLY A 136 -1.94 6.25 -5.09
C GLY A 136 -1.79 6.46 -3.57
N ALA A 137 -1.98 5.41 -2.78
CA ALA A 137 -1.70 5.46 -1.34
C ALA A 137 -0.21 5.38 -1.02
N GLY A 138 0.65 4.88 -1.89
CA GLY A 138 2.10 5.01 -1.72
C GLY A 138 2.57 6.44 -2.03
N ALA A 139 1.90 7.09 -2.98
CA ALA A 139 2.27 8.41 -3.45
C ALA A 139 2.15 9.50 -2.38
N ARG A 140 3.04 10.49 -2.50
CA ARG A 140 2.95 11.75 -1.79
C ARG A 140 1.89 12.61 -2.46
N ALA A 141 1.01 13.20 -1.66
CA ALA A 141 -0.10 14.01 -2.15
C ALA A 141 0.41 15.27 -2.88
N GLU A 142 -0.19 15.61 -4.01
CA GLU A 142 0.22 16.75 -4.84
C GLU A 142 0.15 18.06 -4.07
N GLU A 143 -0.86 18.23 -3.20
CA GLU A 143 -1.03 19.43 -2.38
C GLU A 143 0.11 19.66 -1.38
N HIS A 144 0.96 18.67 -1.14
CA HIS A 144 2.10 18.80 -0.24
C HIS A 144 3.39 19.23 -0.94
N ARG A 145 3.43 19.27 -2.28
CA ARG A 145 4.61 19.68 -3.04
C ARG A 145 4.89 21.17 -2.84
N GLY A 146 6.16 21.52 -2.59
CA GLY A 146 6.59 22.88 -2.27
C GLY A 146 6.12 23.39 -0.90
N GLN A 147 5.45 22.56 -0.09
CA GLN A 147 4.94 22.96 1.21
C GLN A 147 5.87 22.54 2.35
N ILE A 148 5.98 23.41 3.35
CA ILE A 148 6.75 23.15 4.57
C ILE A 148 5.79 23.17 5.76
N GLU A 149 5.88 22.16 6.61
CA GLU A 149 5.00 22.02 7.76
C GLU A 149 5.77 21.75 9.04
N ARG A 150 5.13 22.02 10.17
CA ARG A 150 5.56 21.57 11.51
C ARG A 150 4.48 20.66 12.07
N ARG A 151 4.75 19.36 12.15
CA ARG A 151 3.83 18.39 12.74
C ARG A 151 4.36 17.83 14.06
N ARG A 152 3.51 17.87 15.09
CA ARG A 152 3.79 17.19 16.36
C ARG A 152 4.02 15.70 16.10
N GLY A 153 5.08 15.12 16.67
CA GLY A 153 5.43 13.71 16.49
C GLY A 153 6.26 13.38 15.24
N VAL A 154 6.65 14.39 14.45
CA VAL A 154 7.56 14.24 13.31
C VAL A 154 8.83 15.06 13.57
N HIS A 155 10.01 14.42 13.52
CA HIS A 155 11.33 15.07 13.72
C HIS A 155 11.40 16.10 14.87
N GLY A 156 10.74 15.82 15.99
CA GLY A 156 10.71 16.74 17.14
C GLY A 156 10.03 18.08 16.85
N SER A 157 9.01 18.09 15.99
CA SER A 157 8.28 19.30 15.55
C SER A 157 9.12 20.32 14.78
N LYS A 158 10.32 19.93 14.33
CA LYS A 158 11.14 20.74 13.42
C LYS A 158 10.43 20.87 12.06
N PRO A 159 10.68 21.96 11.30
CA PRO A 159 10.19 22.09 9.94
C PRO A 159 10.62 20.91 9.07
N VAL A 160 9.65 20.31 8.40
CA VAL A 160 9.85 19.22 7.43
C VAL A 160 9.16 19.57 6.12
N ILE A 161 9.65 18.98 5.03
CA ILE A 161 8.95 19.02 3.75
C ILE A 161 7.63 18.25 3.90
N ALA A 162 6.51 18.90 3.59
CA ALA A 162 5.19 18.38 3.89
C ALA A 162 4.94 17.02 3.22
N GLY A 163 4.30 16.11 3.94
CA GLY A 163 4.08 14.75 3.44
C GLY A 163 5.33 13.85 3.43
N THR A 164 6.49 14.35 3.88
CA THR A 164 7.71 13.56 4.05
C THR A 164 8.19 13.58 5.51
N ARG A 165 9.27 12.85 5.80
CA ARG A 165 10.04 13.03 7.04
C ARG A 165 11.34 13.81 6.81
N VAL A 166 11.59 14.36 5.62
CA VAL A 166 12.83 15.06 5.31
C VAL A 166 12.83 16.44 5.99
N PRO A 167 13.76 16.72 6.91
CA PRO A 167 13.87 18.03 7.54
C PRO A 167 14.30 19.10 6.53
N VAL A 168 13.75 20.31 6.66
CA VAL A 168 14.19 21.48 5.86
C VAL A 168 15.70 21.69 5.98
N LYS A 169 16.24 21.55 7.19
CA LYS A 169 17.67 21.68 7.47
C LYS A 169 18.53 20.70 6.67
N THR A 170 18.01 19.51 6.35
CA THR A 170 18.74 18.54 5.52
C THR A 170 18.89 19.09 4.11
N VAL A 171 17.81 19.57 3.49
CA VAL A 171 17.84 20.15 2.14
C VAL A 171 18.74 21.40 2.10
N GLN A 172 18.63 22.29 3.10
CA GLN A 172 19.52 23.45 3.24
C GLN A 172 20.99 23.04 3.26
N ALA A 173 21.35 22.03 4.06
CA ALA A 173 22.73 21.56 4.16
C ALA A 173 23.25 20.92 2.86
N PHE A 174 22.38 20.40 1.98
CA PHE A 174 22.79 19.96 0.64
C PHE A 174 23.03 21.17 -0.27
N LEU A 175 22.12 22.15 -0.26
CA LEU A 175 22.24 23.38 -1.06
C LEU A 175 23.50 24.18 -0.68
N GLU A 176 23.80 24.31 0.61
CA GLU A 176 25.02 24.95 1.13
C GLU A 176 26.31 24.27 0.64
N ARG A 177 26.25 22.97 0.37
CA ARG A 177 27.36 22.20 -0.21
C ARG A 177 27.42 22.27 -1.74
N GLY A 178 26.60 23.13 -2.36
CA GLY A 178 26.54 23.31 -3.81
C GLY A 178 25.86 22.17 -4.56
N ARG A 179 25.11 21.30 -3.88
CA ARG A 179 24.35 20.23 -4.55
C ARG A 179 23.17 20.82 -5.32
N SER A 180 22.98 20.35 -6.54
CA SER A 180 21.85 20.70 -7.39
C SER A 180 20.54 20.07 -6.89
N ALA A 181 19.42 20.64 -7.32
CA ALA A 181 18.10 20.08 -7.00
C ALA A 181 17.96 18.62 -7.48
N ALA A 182 18.53 18.29 -8.64
CA ALA A 182 18.50 16.93 -9.19
C ALA A 182 19.23 15.93 -8.28
N GLU A 183 20.43 16.26 -7.78
CA GLU A 183 21.20 15.40 -6.86
C GLU A 183 20.50 15.22 -5.51
N ILE A 184 19.81 16.27 -5.03
CA ILE A 184 19.01 16.20 -3.81
C ILE A 184 17.82 15.25 -4.00
N ILE A 185 17.12 15.35 -5.13
CA ILE A 185 15.98 14.49 -5.47
C ILE A 185 16.43 13.05 -5.68
N GLU A 186 17.58 12.82 -6.30
CA GLU A 186 18.17 11.48 -6.42
C GLU A 186 18.44 10.86 -5.05
N SER A 187 18.94 11.66 -4.10
CA SER A 187 19.18 11.23 -2.71
C SER A 187 17.87 11.03 -1.91
N TYR A 188 16.82 11.78 -2.25
CA TYR A 188 15.52 11.74 -1.61
C TYR A 188 14.39 11.72 -2.66
N PRO A 189 14.08 10.55 -3.25
CA PRO A 189 13.15 10.45 -4.39
C PRO A 189 11.71 10.89 -4.12
N ALA A 190 11.34 11.07 -2.85
CA ALA A 190 10.03 11.62 -2.46
C ALA A 190 9.93 13.15 -2.57
N LEU A 191 11.04 13.84 -2.84
CA LEU A 191 11.09 15.29 -3.05
C LEU A 191 10.86 15.65 -4.51
N THR A 192 10.33 16.84 -4.74
CA THR A 192 10.14 17.46 -6.05
C THR A 192 10.99 18.73 -6.18
N PRO A 193 11.18 19.25 -7.41
CA PRO A 193 11.84 20.54 -7.61
C PRO A 193 11.20 21.67 -6.79
N ASP A 194 9.87 21.70 -6.71
CA ASP A 194 9.13 22.70 -5.93
C ASP A 194 9.52 22.71 -4.44
N ASP A 195 9.82 21.54 -3.86
CA ASP A 195 10.29 21.46 -2.47
C ASP A 195 11.66 22.10 -2.29
N VAL A 196 12.56 21.86 -3.25
CA VAL A 196 13.91 22.43 -3.21
C VAL A 196 13.85 23.95 -3.36
N GLU A 197 13.00 24.46 -4.26
CA GLU A 197 12.77 25.90 -4.40
C GLU A 197 12.14 26.52 -3.16
N ALA A 198 11.15 25.85 -2.55
CA ALA A 198 10.54 26.30 -1.29
C ALA A 198 11.58 26.45 -0.17
N VAL A 199 12.53 25.52 -0.07
CA VAL A 199 13.64 25.61 0.89
C VAL A 199 14.62 26.72 0.53
N ARG A 200 14.94 26.90 -0.76
CA ARG A 200 15.83 27.97 -1.21
C ARG A 200 15.23 29.35 -0.86
N GLY A 201 13.92 29.52 -1.05
CA GLY A 201 13.21 30.75 -0.71
C GLY A 201 13.28 31.11 0.78
N LEU A 202 13.38 30.14 1.68
CA LEU A 202 13.56 30.38 3.12
C LEU A 202 14.97 30.85 3.50
N ALA A 203 15.99 30.51 2.71
CA ALA A 203 17.37 30.93 2.98
C ALA A 203 17.65 32.36 2.50
N SER A 204 16.83 32.87 1.58
CA SER A 204 16.91 34.23 1.03
C SER A 204 16.05 35.26 1.77
N ALA A 205 15.34 34.85 2.83
CA ALA A 205 14.44 35.68 3.63
C ALA A 205 15.02 35.89 5.05
#